data_AF-A0A660LXJ0-F1
#
_entry.id   AF-A0A660LXJ0-F1
#
_cell.length_a   1.000
_cell.length_b   1.000
_cell.length_c   1.000
_cell.angle_alpha   90.00
_cell.angle_beta   90.00
_cell.angle_gamma   90.00
#
_symmetry.space_group_name_H-M   'P 1'
#
loop_
_entity.id
_entity.type
_entity.pdbx_description
1 polymer ?
#
loop_
_entity_poly.entity_id
_entity_poly.type
_entity_poly.pdbx_seq_one_letter_code
_entity_poly.pdbx_strand_id
1 'polypeptide(L)' 'MYEGDIAKYRNANYQREVFEWQYGVVVFKNCGFELYNPIKDTAESLTDISISFSKIEVVGNIHENPELLEEKKS' A
#
# COMPACT_ATOMS: atom_id res chain seq x y z
N MET A 1 11.02 -6.09 -3.43
CA MET A 1 9.59 -6.14 -3.05
C MET A 1 9.12 -7.54 -3.36
N TYR A 2 8.51 -8.19 -2.38
CA TYR A 2 8.05 -9.57 -2.42
C TYR A 2 6.57 -9.62 -2.01
N GLU A 3 5.89 -10.70 -2.40
CA GLU A 3 4.54 -10.95 -1.90
C GLU A 3 4.56 -11.07 -0.37
N GLY A 4 3.62 -10.39 0.30
CA GLY A 4 3.56 -10.28 1.75
C GLY A 4 4.33 -9.09 2.34
N ASP A 5 5.13 -8.36 1.55
CA ASP A 5 5.71 -7.09 2.01
C ASP A 5 4.59 -6.10 2.35
N ILE A 6 4.78 -5.32 3.41
CA ILE A 6 3.94 -4.17 3.74
C ILE A 6 4.64 -2.94 3.20
N ALA A 7 3.99 -2.28 2.25
CA ALA A 7 4.49 -1.05 1.66
C ALA A 7 3.69 0.16 2.11
N LYS A 8 4.43 1.21 2.42
CA LYS A 8 3.91 2.55 2.65
C LYS A 8 3.97 3.32 1.34
N TYR A 9 2.85 3.88 0.92
CA TYR A 9 2.72 4.58 -0.35
C TYR A 9 1.91 5.87 -0.21
N ARG A 10 2.09 6.77 -1.19
CA ARG A 10 1.27 7.97 -1.34
C ARG A 10 0.23 7.68 -2.41
N ASN A 11 -1.02 7.99 -2.17
CA ASN A 11 -2.01 8.00 -3.24
C ASN A 11 -1.96 9.39 -3.89
N ALA A 12 -1.78 9.45 -5.21
CA ALA A 12 -1.70 10.72 -5.95
C ALA A 12 -3.08 11.31 -6.29
N ASN A 13 -4.20 10.83 -5.73
CA ASN A 13 -5.53 11.39 -6.03
C ASN A 13 -5.62 12.87 -5.62
N TYR A 14 -5.35 13.69 -6.63
CA TYR A 14 -5.52 15.12 -6.76
C TYR A 14 -6.92 15.53 -6.31
N GLN A 15 -7.01 16.32 -5.23
CA GLN A 15 -7.95 17.45 -5.04
C GLN A 15 -7.97 18.05 -3.62
N ARG A 16 -7.23 17.51 -2.65
CA ARG A 16 -7.15 18.09 -1.29
C ARG A 16 -5.70 18.22 -0.83
N GLU A 17 -5.38 19.38 -0.23
CA GLU A 17 -4.07 19.74 0.33
C GLU A 17 -3.59 18.87 1.51
N VAL A 18 -4.29 17.77 1.82
CA VAL A 18 -3.98 16.88 2.94
C VAL A 18 -3.39 15.59 2.40
N PHE A 19 -2.07 15.47 2.53
CA PHE A 19 -1.33 14.27 2.17
C PHE A 19 -1.40 13.26 3.32
N GLU A 20 -1.99 12.09 3.06
CA GLU A 20 -2.02 10.99 4.01
C GLU A 20 -1.24 9.79 3.47
N TRP A 21 -0.37 9.24 4.29
CA TRP A 21 0.35 8.01 3.97
C TRP A 21 -0.59 6.82 4.12
N GLN A 22 -0.60 5.95 3.11
CA GLN A 22 -1.35 4.70 3.14
C GLN A 22 -0.40 3.52 3.27
N TYR A 23 -0.94 2.42 3.78
CA TYR A 23 -0.25 1.15 3.92
C TYR A 23 -1.03 0.09 3.15
N GLY A 24 -0.32 -0.79 2.48
CA GLY A 24 -0.89 -1.89 1.74
C GLY A 24 0.05 -3.08 1.75
N VAL A 25 -0.51 -4.27 1.59
CA VAL A 25 0.20 -5.53 1.43
C VAL A 25 0.47 -5.75 -0.05
N VAL A 26 1.71 -6.05 -0.39
CA VAL A 26 2.11 -6.44 -1.73
C VAL A 26 1.57 -7.84 -2.00
N VAL A 27 0.75 -7.98 -3.02
CA VAL A 27 0.18 -9.26 -3.47
C VAL A 27 0.56 -9.52 -4.92
N PHE A 28 0.77 -10.78 -5.29
CA PHE A 28 1.02 -11.14 -6.69
C PHE A 28 -0.25 -11.66 -7.33
N LYS A 29 -0.83 -10.87 -8.25
CA LYS A 29 -2.06 -11.21 -8.97
C LYS A 29 -1.92 -10.85 -10.45
N ASN A 30 -2.59 -11.61 -11.32
CA ASN A 30 -2.60 -11.33 -12.77
C ASN A 30 -1.19 -11.14 -13.39
N CYS A 31 -0.22 -11.93 -12.93
CA CYS A 31 1.19 -11.84 -13.35
C CYS A 31 1.89 -10.51 -13.02
N GLY A 32 1.37 -9.75 -12.05
CA GLY A 32 1.94 -8.49 -11.58
C GLY A 32 1.83 -8.32 -10.07
N PHE A 33 2.51 -7.30 -9.55
CA PHE A 33 2.41 -6.92 -8.14
C PHE A 33 1.38 -5.80 -7.97
N GLU A 34 0.52 -5.96 -6.97
CA GLU A 34 -0.51 -5.00 -6.58
C GLU A 34 -0.35 -4.67 -5.09
N LEU A 35 -0.83 -3.50 -4.66
CA LEU A 35 -0.97 -3.16 -3.25
C LEU A 35 -2.43 -3.36 -2.83
N TYR A 36 -2.65 -4.34 -1.95
CA TYR A 36 -3.93 -4.58 -1.32
C TYR A 36 -4.00 -3.84 0.01
N ASN A 37 -4.96 -2.94 0.17
CA ASN A 37 -5.24 -2.27 1.43
C ASN A 37 -6.33 -3.04 2.20
N PRO A 38 -5.99 -3.79 3.26
CA PRO A 38 -6.96 -4.61 3.98
C PRO A 38 -7.98 -3.77 4.77
N ILE A 39 -7.71 -2.50 5.06
CA ILE A 39 -8.61 -1.61 5.81
C ILE A 39 -9.76 -1.14 4.90
N LYS A 40 -9.45 -0.80 3.65
CA LYS A 40 -10.44 -0.31 2.69
C LYS A 40 -11.02 -1.40 1.80
N ASP A 41 -10.47 -2.61 1.88
CA ASP A 41 -10.75 -3.73 0.98
C ASP A 41 -10.64 -3.35 -0.50
N THR A 42 -9.56 -2.63 -0.83
CA THR A 42 -9.28 -2.16 -2.20
C THR A 42 -7.89 -2.61 -2.64
N ALA A 43 -7.73 -2.93 -3.92
CA ALA A 43 -6.43 -3.17 -4.53
C ALA A 43 -6.06 -2.03 -5.48
N GLU A 44 -4.81 -1.59 -5.44
CA GLU A 44 -4.26 -0.60 -6.37
C GLU A 44 -3.05 -1.21 -7.09
N SER A 45 -3.03 -1.14 -8.43
CA SER A 45 -1.92 -1.69 -9.21
C SER A 45 -0.67 -0.84 -9.08
N LEU A 46 0.48 -1.45 -8.80
CA LEU A 46 1.77 -0.75 -8.75
C LEU A 46 2.15 -0.11 -10.09
N THR A 47 1.57 -0.57 -11.20
CA THR A 47 1.81 -0.02 -12.54
C THR A 47 0.93 1.19 -12.85
N ASP A 48 -0.04 1.52 -11.99
CA ASP A 48 -0.87 2.69 -12.19
C ASP A 48 -0.01 3.96 -12.03
N ILE A 49 -0.16 4.88 -12.99
CA ILE A 49 0.64 6.11 -13.08
C ILE A 49 0.45 6.96 -11.81
N SER A 50 -0.68 6.80 -11.12
CA SER A 50 -1.00 7.42 -9.82
C SER A 50 -0.10 6.93 -8.67
N ILE A 51 0.41 5.70 -8.72
CA ILE A 51 1.31 5.12 -7.72
C ILE A 51 2.77 5.29 -8.13
N SER A 52 3.07 5.34 -9.43
CA SER A 52 4.45 5.45 -9.92
C SER A 52 5.14 6.79 -9.60
N PHE A 53 4.37 7.87 -9.39
CA PHE A 53 4.90 9.16 -8.89
C PHE A 53 5.11 9.17 -7.37
N SER A 54 4.61 8.15 -6.67
CA SER A 54 4.67 8.02 -5.23
C SER A 54 5.90 7.22 -4.84
N LYS A 55 6.70 7.74 -3.91
CA LYS A 55 7.74 6.94 -3.25
C LYS A 55 7.05 5.79 -2.51
N ILE A 56 7.17 4.58 -3.05
CA ILE A 56 6.78 3.35 -2.37
C ILE A 56 7.98 2.88 -1.55
N GLU A 57 7.74 2.63 -0.26
CA GLU A 57 8.76 2.17 0.67
C GLU A 57 8.26 0.90 1.36
N VAL A 58 9.06 -0.16 1.33
CA VAL A 58 8.77 -1.37 2.11
C VAL A 58 9.15 -1.09 3.57
N VAL A 59 8.19 -1.25 4.48
CA VAL A 59 8.34 -0.90 5.90
C VAL A 59 8.25 -2.11 6.84
N GLY A 60 7.91 -3.28 6.30
CA GLY A 60 7.79 -4.53 7.04
C GLY A 60 7.20 -5.62 6.16
N ASN A 61 6.76 -6.72 6.76
CA ASN A 61 5.98 -7.75 6.09
C ASN A 61 4.89 -8.31 7.02
N ILE A 62 3.92 -9.03 6.44
CA ILE A 62 2.77 -9.56 7.17
C ILE A 62 3.10 -10.59 8.26
N HIS A 63 4.29 -11.20 8.21
CA HIS A 63 4.69 -12.23 9.18
C HIS A 63 5.41 -11.64 10.39
N GLU A 64 6.24 -10.62 10.16
CA GLU A 64 7.05 -9.98 11.20
C GLU A 64 6.40 -8.71 11.77
N ASN A 65 5.53 -8.05 11.00
CA ASN A 65 4.93 -6.75 11.34
C ASN A 65 3.42 -6.66 11.10
N PRO A 66 2.59 -7.61 11.59
CA PRO A 66 1.14 -7.56 11.40
C PRO A 66 0.49 -6.29 11.99
N GLU A 67 1.09 -5.70 13.03
CA GLU A 67 0.61 -4.48 13.71
C GLU A 67 0.55 -3.25 12.79
N LEU A 68 1.30 -3.25 11.68
CA LEU A 68 1.30 -2.15 10.70
C LEU A 68 -0.01 -2.08 9.90
N LEU A 69 -0.83 -3.13 9.92
CA LEU A 69 -2.10 -3.22 9.19
C LEU A 69 -3.33 -3.05 10.09
N GLU A 70 -3.14 -2.94 11.39
CA GLU A 70 -4.24 -2.71 12.32
C GLU A 70 -4.73 -1.25 12.19
N GLU A 71 -6.05 -1.04 12.12
CA GLU A 71 -6.60 0.31 12.29
C GLU A 71 -6.12 0.85 13.64
N LYS A 72 -5.39 1.97 13.62
CA LYS A 72 -5.10 2.69 14.86
C LYS A 72 -6.42 3.10 15.48
N LYS A 73 -6.88 2.32 16.46
CA LYS A 73 -7.94 2.71 17.38
C LYS A 73 -7.46 3.97 18.09
N SER A 74 -7.90 5.12 17.61
CA SER A 74 -7.86 6.37 18.40
C SER A 74 -8.88 6.30 19.52
#